data_AF-A0A804HJL3-F1
#
_entry.id   AF-A0A804HJL3-F1
#
_cell.length_a   1.000
_cell.length_b   1.000
_cell.length_c   1.000
_cell.angle_alpha   90.00
_cell.angle_beta   90.00
_cell.angle_gamma   90.00
#
_symmetry.space_group_name_H-M   'P 1'
#
loop_
_entity.id
_entity.type
_entity.pdbx_description
1 polymer ?
#
loop_
_entity_poly.entity_id
_entity_poly.type
_entity_poly.pdbx_seq_one_letter_code
_entity_poly.pdbx_strand_id
1 'polypeptide(L)'
;MLSGGSDGVIVLYDLENSSRQSYYTCKAVCSIGRDHPDVHRYSVETVQWYPHDTGMFTSSSFDKTLKVWDTNTLQTESRSVTHAGVQWPVAQSQLTATSPS
;
A
#
# COMPACT_ATOMS: atom_id res chain seq x y z
N MET A 1 -6.13 -4.80 -8.05
CA MET A 1 -4.88 -4.12 -8.48
C MET A 1 -4.77 -2.78 -7.76
N LEU A 2 -3.57 -2.37 -7.35
CA LEU A 2 -3.31 -1.07 -6.74
C LEU A 2 -2.58 -0.15 -7.73
N SER A 3 -2.86 1.15 -7.67
CA SER A 3 -2.08 2.18 -8.35
C SER A 3 -1.88 3.39 -7.44
N GLY A 4 -0.69 4.00 -7.51
CA GLY A 4 -0.41 5.32 -6.92
C GLY A 4 -0.21 6.38 -8.02
N GLY A 5 -0.65 7.61 -7.75
CA GLY A 5 -0.54 8.75 -8.65
C GLY A 5 0.45 9.81 -8.17
N SER A 6 0.93 10.63 -9.10
CA SER A 6 1.86 11.74 -8.81
C SER A 6 1.22 12.88 -8.00
N ASP A 7 -0.09 12.85 -7.83
CA ASP A 7 -0.90 13.80 -7.11
C ASP A 7 -1.30 13.33 -5.69
N GLY A 8 -0.76 12.20 -5.23
CA GLY A 8 -1.07 11.64 -3.91
C GLY A 8 -2.24 10.66 -3.91
N VAL A 9 -2.94 10.53 -5.04
CA VAL A 9 -4.13 9.68 -5.16
C VAL A 9 -3.73 8.21 -5.26
N ILE A 10 -4.45 7.36 -4.53
CA ILE A 10 -4.33 5.91 -4.64
C ILE A 10 -5.66 5.35 -5.13
N VAL A 11 -5.62 4.40 -6.06
CA VAL A 11 -6.83 3.76 -6.61
C VAL A 11 -6.70 2.24 -6.50
N LEU A 12 -7.76 1.62 -6.02
CA LEU A 12 -7.93 0.17 -5.99
C LEU A 12 -8.87 -0.24 -7.11
N TYR A 13 -8.45 -1.20 -7.91
CA TYR A 13 -9.26 -1.77 -8.99
C TYR A 13 -9.62 -3.22 -8.72
N ASP A 14 -10.87 -3.55 -8.98
CA ASP A 14 -11.35 -4.91 -9.09
C ASP A 14 -11.00 -5.43 -10.48
N LEU A 15 -10.30 -6.56 -10.50
CA LEU A 15 -9.88 -7.26 -11.71
C LEU A 15 -10.83 -8.40 -12.07
N GLU A 16 -11.82 -8.71 -11.24
CA GLU A 16 -12.76 -9.78 -11.54
C GLU A 16 -13.57 -9.44 -12.80
N ASN A 17 -13.44 -10.29 -13.82
CA ASN A 17 -14.13 -10.17 -15.07
C ASN A 17 -15.19 -11.29 -15.19
N SER A 18 -16.35 -11.07 -14.59
CA SER A 18 -17.47 -12.01 -14.68
C SER A 18 -18.12 -12.06 -16.08
N SER A 19 -17.79 -11.12 -16.98
CA SER A 19 -18.40 -11.03 -18.31
C SER A 19 -17.83 -12.03 -19.32
N ARG A 20 -16.70 -12.68 -19.00
CA ARG A 20 -15.94 -13.61 -19.87
C ARG A 20 -15.55 -13.04 -21.25
N GLN A 21 -15.61 -11.73 -21.43
CA GLN A 21 -15.10 -11.07 -22.62
C GLN A 21 -13.58 -10.95 -22.57
N SER A 22 -12.92 -11.02 -23.72
CA SER A 22 -11.47 -10.86 -23.85
C SER A 22 -10.99 -9.45 -23.55
N TYR A 23 -11.89 -8.46 -23.58
CA TYR A 23 -11.62 -7.06 -23.27
C TYR A 23 -12.52 -6.63 -22.11
N TYR A 24 -11.92 -6.10 -21.06
CA TYR A 24 -12.64 -5.67 -19.86
C TYR A 24 -12.00 -4.43 -19.25
N THR A 25 -12.84 -3.45 -18.91
CA THR A 25 -12.42 -2.31 -18.11
C THR A 25 -12.52 -2.68 -16.64
N CYS A 26 -11.38 -2.73 -15.96
CA CYS A 26 -11.32 -2.98 -14.53
C CYS A 26 -12.07 -1.86 -13.79
N LYS A 27 -12.92 -2.23 -12.83
CA LYS A 27 -13.72 -1.25 -12.08
C LYS A 27 -12.86 -0.67 -10.96
N ALA A 28 -12.86 0.66 -10.81
CA ALA A 28 -12.31 1.28 -9.60
C ALA A 28 -13.26 0.97 -8.43
N VAL A 29 -12.75 0.25 -7.43
CA VAL A 29 -13.47 -0.12 -6.21
C VAL A 29 -13.42 1.02 -5.23
N CYS A 30 -12.24 1.62 -5.06
CA CYS A 30 -12.05 2.76 -4.20
C CYS A 30 -10.98 3.71 -4.76
N SER A 31 -11.12 4.98 -4.41
CA SER A 31 -10.11 6.00 -4.65
C SER A 31 -9.89 6.78 -3.38
N ILE A 32 -8.65 6.78 -2.90
CA ILE A 32 -8.18 7.67 -1.84
C ILE A 32 -7.84 8.98 -2.54
N GLY A 33 -8.88 9.78 -2.76
CA GLY A 33 -8.80 11.07 -3.45
C GLY A 33 -8.35 12.20 -2.53
N ARG A 34 -8.19 13.39 -3.10
CA ARG A 34 -7.75 14.61 -2.38
C ARG A 34 -8.68 15.02 -1.23
N ASP A 35 -9.93 14.58 -1.27
CA ASP A 35 -10.94 14.83 -0.24
C ASP A 35 -10.79 13.88 0.96
N HIS A 36 -9.97 12.83 0.84
CA HIS A 36 -9.71 11.89 1.93
C HIS A 36 -8.78 12.53 2.97
N PRO A 37 -9.10 12.50 4.27
CA PRO A 37 -8.33 13.18 5.31
C PRO A 37 -6.88 12.68 5.39
N ASP A 38 -6.66 11.40 5.08
CA ASP A 38 -5.34 10.76 5.10
C ASP A 38 -4.64 10.70 3.74
N VAL A 39 -5.14 11.36 2.70
CA VAL A 39 -4.48 11.36 1.38
C VAL A 39 -3.04 11.84 1.46
N HIS A 40 -2.17 11.27 0.63
CA HIS A 40 -0.81 11.77 0.50
C HIS A 40 -0.80 13.18 -0.08
N ARG A 41 0.11 14.03 0.41
CA ARG A 41 0.22 15.43 -0.04
C ARG A 41 1.01 15.57 -1.35
N TYR A 42 1.88 14.59 -1.63
CA TYR A 42 2.74 14.56 -2.81
C TYR A 42 2.70 13.18 -3.49
N SER A 43 3.43 13.04 -4.60
CA SER A 43 3.52 11.81 -5.39
C SER A 43 3.71 10.56 -4.54
N VAL A 44 2.90 9.54 -4.84
CA VAL A 44 3.01 8.20 -4.27
C VAL A 44 4.02 7.43 -5.10
N GLU A 45 5.13 7.06 -4.48
CA GLU A 45 6.25 6.41 -5.17
C GLU A 45 6.09 4.89 -5.19
N THR A 46 5.55 4.33 -4.10
CA THR A 46 5.31 2.89 -4.01
C THR A 46 3.98 2.59 -3.34
N VAL A 47 3.32 1.53 -3.81
CA VAL A 47 2.16 0.90 -3.17
C VAL A 47 2.39 -0.61 -3.14
N GLN A 48 2.13 -1.24 -2.01
CA GLN A 48 2.40 -2.68 -1.85
C GLN A 48 1.36 -3.34 -0.94
N TRP A 49 0.76 -4.42 -1.44
CA TRP A 49 -0.09 -5.31 -0.65
C TRP A 49 0.67 -5.96 0.48
N TYR A 50 0.03 -6.08 1.64
CA TYR A 50 0.57 -6.85 2.73
C TYR A 50 0.48 -8.35 2.40
N PRO A 51 1.58 -9.13 2.48
CA PRO A 51 1.59 -10.52 2.01
C PRO A 51 0.81 -11.48 2.92
N HIS A 52 0.54 -11.11 4.18
CA HIS A 52 -0.14 -11.97 5.14
C HIS A 52 -1.62 -11.62 5.34
N ASP A 53 -2.08 -10.46 4.86
CA ASP A 53 -3.48 -10.03 4.92
C ASP A 53 -3.87 -9.31 3.61
N THR A 54 -4.83 -9.89 2.89
CA THR A 54 -5.37 -9.31 1.65
C THR A 54 -6.17 -8.04 1.88
N GLY A 55 -6.54 -7.76 3.13
CA GLY A 55 -7.26 -6.57 3.55
C GLY A 55 -6.37 -5.37 3.82
N MET A 56 -5.04 -5.47 3.63
CA MET A 56 -4.14 -4.38 3.99
C MET A 56 -3.10 -4.08 2.91
N PHE A 57 -2.73 -2.81 2.79
CA PHE A 57 -1.62 -2.40 1.94
C PHE A 57 -0.87 -1.21 2.52
N THR A 58 0.29 -0.91 1.95
CA THR A 58 1.13 0.22 2.35
C THR A 58 1.39 1.14 1.17
N SER A 59 1.63 2.42 1.47
CA SER A 59 2.07 3.40 0.48
C SER A 59 3.19 4.28 1.02
N SER A 60 4.12 4.66 0.15
CA SER A 60 5.16 5.66 0.45
C SER A 60 5.03 6.86 -0.48
N SER A 61 5.34 8.05 0.04
CA SER A 61 5.21 9.31 -0.71
C SER A 61 6.36 10.27 -0.41
N PHE A 62 6.57 11.20 -1.34
CA PHE A 62 7.44 12.36 -1.13
C PHE A 62 6.99 13.30 -0.01
N ASP A 63 5.79 13.10 0.56
CA ASP A 63 5.36 13.80 1.79
C ASP A 63 6.06 13.30 3.06
N LYS A 64 7.04 12.41 2.89
CA LYS A 64 7.87 11.84 3.95
C LYS A 64 7.08 10.98 4.92
N THR A 65 5.94 10.46 4.48
CA THR A 65 5.12 9.53 5.24
C THR A 65 5.06 8.17 4.55
N LEU A 66 4.96 7.14 5.40
CA LEU A 66 4.53 5.81 5.01
C LEU A 66 3.19 5.56 5.71
N LYS A 67 2.18 5.16 4.94
CA LYS A 67 0.83 4.90 5.44
C LYS A 67 0.49 3.42 5.28
N VAL A 68 -0.22 2.89 6.28
CA VAL A 68 -0.79 1.54 6.29
C VAL A 68 -2.29 1.70 6.16
N TRP A 69 -2.88 0.99 5.21
CA TRP A 69 -4.29 1.11 4.84
C TRP A 69 -4.98 -0.21 5.08
N ASP A 70 -6.14 -0.17 5.71
CA ASP A 70 -7.10 -1.27 5.72
C ASP A 70 -8.11 -1.06 4.59
N THR A 71 -8.30 -2.05 3.71
CA THR A 71 -9.18 -1.95 2.55
C THR A 71 -10.67 -2.08 2.89
N ASN A 72 -11.00 -2.60 4.07
CA ASN A 72 -12.39 -2.76 4.51
C ASN A 72 -12.97 -1.42 4.97
N THR A 73 -12.15 -0.62 5.63
CA THR A 73 -12.50 0.68 6.21
C THR A 73 -12.01 1.85 5.38
N LEU A 74 -10.99 1.62 4.53
CA LEU A 74 -10.25 2.64 3.77
C LEU A 74 -9.59 3.71 4.65
N GLN A 75 -9.40 3.41 5.94
CA GLN A 75 -8.74 4.29 6.87
C GLN A 75 -7.25 3.97 6.93
N THR A 76 -6.44 5.00 7.20
CA THR A 76 -5.05 4.78 7.56
C THR A 76 -5.00 4.34 9.01
N GLU A 77 -4.37 3.20 9.29
CA GLU A 77 -3.99 2.84 10.66
C GLU A 77 -2.96 3.87 11.14
N SER A 78 -3.32 4.60 12.19
CA SER A 78 -2.70 5.86 12.68
C SER A 78 -1.24 5.71 13.13
N ARG A 79 -0.34 5.37 12.22
CA ARG A 79 1.09 5.39 12.46
C ARG A 79 1.82 5.81 11.20
N SER A 80 1.76 7.12 10.93
CA SER A 80 2.66 7.77 9.98
C SER A 80 4.08 7.63 10.51
N VAL A 81 4.83 6.65 10.00
CA VAL A 81 6.23 6.48 10.40
C VAL A 81 7.08 7.40 9.53
N THR A 82 7.57 8.48 10.12
CA THR A 82 8.56 9.34 9.43
C THR A 82 9.90 8.61 9.33
N HIS A 83 10.63 8.87 8.26
CA HIS A 83 11.90 8.21 7.87
C HIS A 83 13.01 8.19 8.96
N ALA A 84 12.87 8.92 10.06
CA ALA A 84 13.80 8.94 11.19
C ALA A 84 13.57 7.80 12.22
N GLY A 85 12.52 6.98 12.09
CA GLY A 85 12.14 6.02 13.14
C GLY A 85 11.59 4.68 12.63
N VAL A 86 11.91 4.28 11.40
CA VAL A 86 11.39 3.02 10.85
C VAL A 86 12.22 1.83 11.38
N GLN A 87 11.67 1.11 12.36
CA GLN A 87 12.07 -0.27 12.63
C GLN A 87 11.14 -1.18 11.82
N TRP A 88 11.67 -1.76 10.75
CA TRP A 88 10.94 -2.68 9.87
C TRP A 88 10.66 -4.01 10.59
N PRO A 89 9.47 -4.61 10.42
CA PRO A 89 9.29 -6.05 10.65
C PRO A 89 10.05 -6.91 9.61
N VAL A 90 10.58 -6.31 8.55
CA VAL A 90 11.30 -7.00 7.47
C VAL A 90 12.81 -6.81 7.63
N ALA A 91 13.36 -7.45 8.65
CA ALA A 91 14.76 -7.87 8.70
C ALA A 91 14.90 -9.10 9.61
N GLN A 92 14.05 -10.11 9.43
CA GLN A 92 14.32 -11.44 9.96
C GLN A 92 14.19 -12.46 8.83
N SER A 93 15.24 -12.54 8.02
CA SER A 93 15.55 -13.74 7.27
C SER A 93 17.07 -13.87 7.15
N GLN A 94 17.58 -14.83 7.92
CA GLN A 94 18.83 -15.58 7.73
C GLN A 94 20.16 -14.81 7.91
N LEU A 95 20.74 -14.84 9.12
CA LEU A 95 22.19 -15.04 9.32
C LEU A 95 22.46 -15.60 10.74
N THR A 96 22.50 -16.93 10.86
CA THR A 96 23.53 -17.60 11.69
C THR A 96 23.82 -18.96 11.08
N ALA A 97 24.79 -19.00 10.17
CA ALA A 97 25.57 -20.19 9.89
C ALA A 97 27.05 -19.80 10.02
N THR A 98 27.69 -20.19 11.13
CA THR A 98 29.06 -20.71 11.22
C THR A 98 29.26 -21.38 12.60
N SER A 99 29.45 -22.70 12.61
CA SER A 99 30.01 -23.55 13.70
C SER A 99 31.47 -23.15 14.04
N PRO A 100 32.28 -23.85 14.88
CA PRO A 100 32.07 -24.99 15.80
C PRO A 100 32.73 -24.82 17.21
N SER A 101 32.58 -25.83 18.07
CA SER A 101 33.65 -26.30 18.99
C SER A 101 33.45 -27.78 19.26
#